data_AF-A0A2M7NGP3-F1
#
_entry.id   AF-A0A2M7NGP3-F1
#
_cell.length_a   1.000
_cell.length_b   1.000
_cell.length_c   1.000
_cell.angle_alpha   90.00
_cell.angle_beta   90.00
_cell.angle_gamma   90.00
#
_symmetry.space_group_name_H-M   'P 1'
#
loop_
_entity.id
_entity.type
_entity.pdbx_description
1 polymer ?
#
loop_
_entity_poly.entity_id
_entity_poly.type
_entity_poly.pdbx_seq_one_letter_code
_entity_poly.pdbx_strand_id
1 'polypeptide(L)'
;MILPDLIFYKQDIIRLSDYFWTDTYGYLIFLLTGKLNPSWHYVFATEGERAFFFVRYLSLMNLLAAKNMYLTSLYSSLMAFFGLWACANRLASWFISETTSIQKTQKIKIALSIGFFFTPSVAFWASSMMKESFLWLIMGFLTAFFLDSLSVMVRWWGHQQRQKKYRIVDEDTDNGEIKTERIIFIGIVIKIILILILIVALFLLKYYYFALLVPLLFAFGISFFAQNYFNKSIRFQFAIFLGSFVFIVGLASNLHPNLWFSRLSEAIFINQQNILATSDFDSQISFVYDYNFEPIYHNYQDGEYKHFPTLFQLVEQSPKALLAGLFFPLEIDFSTLGTSAFNFYRLASVIENWIILFFFIHTISIKKLFYQIRSIFYNSTPQKTDSLVILWLVGIIFCAGMATLLALSAPNLGTLVRYKIGFLPFFIFGIIVRLD
;
A
#
# COMPACT_ATOMS: atom_id res chain seq x y z
N MET A 1 -10.24 -21.00 -11.12
CA MET A 1 -8.87 -21.39 -10.73
C MET A 1 -8.71 -21.06 -9.25
N ILE A 2 -8.71 -22.07 -8.38
CA ILE A 2 -8.36 -21.87 -6.97
C ILE A 2 -6.84 -21.77 -6.92
N LEU A 3 -6.31 -20.67 -6.36
CA LEU A 3 -4.85 -20.53 -6.23
C LEU A 3 -4.31 -21.69 -5.37
N PRO A 4 -3.24 -22.39 -5.80
CA PRO A 4 -2.59 -23.43 -5.00
C PRO A 4 -2.28 -22.98 -3.57
N ASP A 5 -1.86 -21.72 -3.40
CA ASP A 5 -1.65 -21.08 -2.09
C ASP A 5 -2.85 -21.22 -1.14
N LEU A 6 -4.08 -21.08 -1.65
CA LEU A 6 -5.28 -21.15 -0.82
C LEU A 6 -5.49 -22.55 -0.24
N ILE A 7 -5.11 -23.59 -1.01
CA ILE A 7 -5.20 -24.98 -0.55
C ILE A 7 -4.21 -25.20 0.59
N PHE A 8 -2.97 -24.71 0.46
CA PHE A 8 -1.96 -24.81 1.51
C PHE A 8 -2.36 -24.02 2.76
N TYR A 9 -2.82 -22.76 2.61
CA TYR A 9 -3.34 -21.99 3.73
C TYR A 9 -4.50 -22.71 4.43
N LYS A 10 -5.44 -23.28 3.66
CA LYS A 10 -6.57 -24.03 4.23
C LYS A 10 -6.12 -25.22 5.06
N GLN A 11 -5.15 -26.00 4.58
CA GLN A 11 -4.62 -27.15 5.31
C GLN A 11 -3.97 -26.71 6.62
N ASP A 12 -3.09 -25.71 6.56
CA ASP A 12 -2.37 -25.19 7.72
C ASP A 12 -3.31 -24.63 8.80
N ILE A 13 -4.31 -23.83 8.41
CA ILE A 13 -5.20 -23.19 9.39
C ILE A 13 -6.20 -24.16 10.03
N ILE A 14 -6.62 -25.23 9.33
CA ILE A 14 -7.48 -26.27 9.92
C ILE A 14 -6.70 -26.99 11.02
N ARG A 15 -5.46 -27.39 10.72
CA ARG A 15 -4.57 -28.07 11.67
C ARG A 15 -4.25 -27.20 12.87
N LEU A 16 -3.98 -25.91 12.66
CA LEU A 16 -3.76 -24.97 13.76
C LEU A 16 -5.01 -24.73 14.61
N SER A 17 -6.19 -24.74 14.01
CA SER A 17 -7.44 -24.71 14.79
C SER A 17 -7.62 -25.98 15.61
N ASP A 18 -7.23 -27.16 15.10
CA ASP A 18 -7.21 -28.40 15.89
C ASP A 18 -6.20 -28.34 17.04
N TYR A 19 -5.04 -27.70 16.79
CA TYR A 19 -4.02 -27.47 17.80
C TYR A 19 -4.54 -26.63 18.98
N PHE A 20 -5.34 -25.59 18.73
CA PHE A 20 -5.97 -24.81 19.80
C PHE A 20 -6.84 -25.66 20.75
N TRP A 21 -7.59 -26.62 20.21
CA TRP A 21 -8.49 -27.47 21.00
C TRP A 21 -7.75 -28.57 21.76
N THR A 22 -6.52 -28.91 21.35
CA THR A 22 -5.70 -29.93 22.00
C THR A 22 -4.71 -29.33 23.01
N ASP A 23 -4.10 -28.19 22.68
CA ASP A 23 -3.17 -27.44 23.52
C ASP A 23 -3.38 -25.93 23.34
N THR A 24 -4.36 -25.36 24.05
CA THR A 24 -4.70 -23.93 23.97
C THR A 24 -3.52 -23.03 24.33
N TYR A 25 -2.73 -23.41 25.35
CA TYR A 25 -1.57 -22.62 25.78
C TYR A 25 -0.47 -22.63 24.71
N GLY A 26 -0.15 -23.80 24.17
CA GLY A 26 0.78 -23.97 23.06
C GLY A 26 0.35 -23.21 21.81
N TYR A 27 -0.95 -23.15 21.50
CA TYR A 27 -1.48 -22.34 20.40
C TYR A 27 -1.31 -20.84 20.65
N LEU A 28 -1.56 -20.33 21.85
CA LEU A 28 -1.37 -18.91 22.16
C LEU A 28 0.11 -18.49 22.09
N ILE A 29 1.01 -19.34 22.57
CA ILE A 29 2.47 -19.14 22.39
C ILE A 29 2.82 -19.11 20.91
N PHE A 30 2.30 -20.04 20.12
CA PHE A 30 2.49 -20.06 18.68
C PHE A 30 1.96 -18.77 18.02
N LEU A 31 0.77 -18.32 18.40
CA LEU A 31 0.14 -17.14 17.85
C LEU A 31 0.96 -15.87 18.14
N LEU A 32 1.70 -15.80 19.25
CA LEU A 32 2.54 -14.65 19.63
C LEU A 32 3.98 -14.74 19.13
N THR A 33 4.60 -15.91 19.26
CA THR A 33 6.03 -16.11 19.01
C THR A 33 6.34 -16.77 17.67
N GLY A 34 5.36 -17.44 17.07
CA GLY A 34 5.58 -18.28 15.90
C GLY A 34 6.27 -19.62 16.20
N LYS A 35 6.47 -19.99 17.47
CA LYS A 35 7.09 -21.28 17.84
C LYS A 35 6.01 -22.29 18.19
N LEU A 36 6.05 -23.46 17.54
CA LEU A 36 5.21 -24.59 17.89
C LEU A 36 5.79 -25.34 19.10
N ASN A 37 4.91 -26.00 19.85
CA ASN A 37 5.34 -26.94 20.88
C ASN A 37 6.09 -28.10 20.19
N PRO A 38 7.32 -28.45 20.62
CA PRO A 38 8.11 -29.52 20.01
C PRO A 38 7.39 -30.88 19.95
N SER A 39 6.45 -31.14 20.86
CA SER A 39 5.63 -32.37 20.84
C SER A 39 4.64 -32.42 19.67
N TRP A 40 4.36 -31.28 19.04
CA TRP A 40 3.46 -31.16 17.90
C TRP A 40 4.26 -31.09 16.60
N HIS A 41 4.62 -32.26 16.07
CA HIS A 41 5.34 -32.38 14.80
C HIS A 41 4.40 -32.10 13.63
N TYR A 42 4.34 -30.83 13.20
CA TYR A 42 3.63 -30.41 12.00
C TYR A 42 4.59 -29.68 11.04
N VAL A 43 4.62 -30.15 9.80
CA VAL A 43 5.32 -29.47 8.71
C VAL A 43 4.29 -28.62 7.97
N PHE A 44 4.51 -27.30 7.96
CA PHE A 44 3.63 -26.39 7.24
C PHE A 44 3.70 -26.65 5.75
N ALA A 45 2.54 -26.67 5.09
CA ALA A 45 2.48 -26.74 3.63
C ALA A 45 2.97 -25.43 3.00
N THR A 46 2.86 -24.32 3.75
CA THR A 46 3.35 -23.02 3.33
C THR A 46 4.79 -22.77 3.76
N GLU A 47 5.63 -22.39 2.80
CA GLU A 47 7.03 -22.07 3.05
C GLU A 47 7.27 -20.57 3.24
N GLY A 48 8.25 -20.25 4.09
CA GLY A 48 8.76 -18.90 4.29
C GLY A 48 8.07 -18.09 5.39
N GLU A 49 8.85 -17.24 6.05
CA GLU A 49 8.45 -16.47 7.24
C GLU A 49 7.22 -15.58 7.00
N ARG A 50 7.07 -15.02 5.80
CA ARG A 50 5.93 -14.15 5.43
C ARG A 50 4.63 -14.93 5.29
N ALA A 51 4.69 -16.14 4.72
CA ALA A 51 3.53 -17.01 4.62
C ALA A 51 3.11 -17.46 6.02
N PHE A 52 4.09 -17.80 6.85
CA PHE A 52 3.88 -18.20 8.23
C PHE A 52 3.25 -17.10 9.10
N PHE A 53 3.70 -15.84 8.98
CA PHE A 53 3.06 -14.70 9.65
C PHE A 53 1.58 -14.55 9.24
N PHE A 54 1.29 -14.75 7.96
CA PHE A 54 -0.08 -14.69 7.46
C PHE A 54 -0.95 -15.88 7.92
N VAL A 55 -0.37 -17.08 8.00
CA VAL A 55 -1.04 -18.28 8.57
C VAL A 55 -1.45 -18.05 10.02
N ARG A 56 -0.61 -17.40 10.84
CA ARG A 56 -0.97 -17.03 12.23
C ARG A 56 -2.25 -16.19 12.27
N TYR A 57 -2.30 -15.13 11.46
CA TYR A 57 -3.49 -14.29 11.32
C TYR A 57 -4.72 -15.10 10.87
N LEU A 58 -4.60 -15.89 9.79
CA LEU A 58 -5.72 -16.67 9.28
C LEU A 58 -6.18 -17.75 10.25
N SER A 59 -5.28 -18.35 11.04
CA SER A 59 -5.63 -19.35 12.04
C SER A 59 -6.51 -18.76 13.14
N LEU A 60 -6.23 -17.51 13.57
CA LEU A 60 -7.05 -16.81 14.54
C LEU A 60 -8.44 -16.52 13.95
N MET A 61 -8.51 -16.07 12.69
CA MET A 61 -9.78 -15.84 12.02
C MET A 61 -10.58 -17.15 11.86
N ASN A 62 -9.91 -18.26 11.53
CA ASN A 62 -10.52 -19.58 11.39
C ASN A 62 -11.02 -20.13 12.73
N LEU A 63 -10.32 -19.83 13.82
CA LEU A 63 -10.75 -20.17 15.17
C LEU A 63 -12.03 -19.40 15.54
N LEU A 64 -12.05 -18.08 15.34
CA LEU A 64 -13.24 -17.25 15.56
C LEU A 64 -14.42 -17.69 14.69
N ALA A 65 -14.13 -18.21 13.50
CA ALA A 65 -15.11 -18.74 12.56
C ALA A 65 -15.53 -20.19 12.87
N ALA A 66 -15.14 -20.77 14.01
CA ALA A 66 -15.43 -22.15 14.38
C ALA A 66 -15.07 -23.17 13.28
N LYS A 67 -13.89 -23.01 12.66
CA LYS A 67 -13.38 -23.82 11.54
C LYS A 67 -14.19 -23.71 10.23
N ASN A 68 -15.11 -22.75 10.13
CA ASN A 68 -15.85 -22.50 8.90
C ASN A 68 -15.04 -21.59 7.96
N MET A 69 -14.61 -22.16 6.83
CA MET A 69 -13.81 -21.46 5.82
C MET A 69 -14.54 -20.27 5.16
N TYR A 70 -15.85 -20.37 4.96
CA TYR A 70 -16.64 -19.29 4.38
C TYR A 70 -16.73 -18.09 5.34
N LEU A 71 -16.89 -18.38 6.63
CA LEU A 71 -16.94 -17.34 7.65
C LEU A 71 -15.55 -16.73 7.90
N THR A 72 -14.47 -17.52 7.81
CA THR A 72 -13.07 -17.04 7.83
C THR A 72 -12.80 -16.06 6.69
N SER A 73 -13.24 -16.44 5.49
CA SER A 73 -13.22 -15.61 4.30
C SER A 73 -14.00 -14.30 4.51
N LEU A 74 -15.23 -14.39 5.04
CA LEU A 74 -16.07 -13.23 5.33
C LEU A 74 -15.40 -12.26 6.32
N TYR A 75 -14.81 -12.76 7.41
CA TYR A 75 -14.09 -11.94 8.38
C TYR A 75 -12.88 -11.24 7.76
N SER A 76 -12.11 -11.95 6.92
CA SER A 76 -10.94 -11.36 6.27
C SER A 76 -11.34 -10.26 5.27
N SER A 77 -12.44 -10.44 4.54
CA SER A 77 -13.06 -9.39 3.72
C SER A 77 -13.51 -8.20 4.56
N LEU A 78 -14.22 -8.44 5.66
CA LEU A 78 -14.72 -7.38 6.54
C LEU A 78 -13.57 -6.54 7.13
N MET A 79 -12.47 -7.17 7.51
CA MET A 79 -11.27 -6.49 7.99
C MET A 79 -10.63 -5.62 6.92
N ALA A 80 -10.51 -6.12 5.68
CA ALA A 80 -10.04 -5.33 4.55
C ALA A 80 -10.96 -4.11 4.30
N PHE A 81 -12.28 -4.32 4.36
CA PHE A 81 -13.27 -3.24 4.24
C PHE A 81 -13.06 -2.15 5.31
N PHE A 82 -12.86 -2.53 6.57
CA PHE A 82 -12.62 -1.54 7.63
C PHE A 82 -11.34 -0.73 7.41
N GLY A 83 -10.26 -1.36 6.95
CA GLY A 83 -9.03 -0.64 6.59
C GLY A 83 -9.25 0.36 5.46
N LEU A 84 -9.90 -0.08 4.37
CA LEU A 84 -10.26 0.77 3.23
C LEU A 84 -11.16 1.95 3.66
N TRP A 85 -12.19 1.66 4.47
CA TRP A 85 -13.12 2.66 4.97
C TRP A 85 -12.45 3.69 5.89
N ALA A 86 -11.61 3.25 6.81
CA ALA A 86 -10.84 4.14 7.67
C ALA A 86 -9.93 5.08 6.84
N CYS A 87 -9.24 4.53 5.84
CA CYS A 87 -8.41 5.32 4.92
C CYS A 87 -9.23 6.33 4.12
N ALA A 88 -10.31 5.88 3.48
CA ALA A 88 -11.17 6.73 2.65
C ALA A 88 -11.79 7.88 3.46
N ASN A 89 -12.32 7.62 4.66
CA ASN A 89 -12.84 8.67 5.53
C ASN A 89 -11.76 9.67 5.93
N ARG A 90 -10.55 9.19 6.20
CA ARG A 90 -9.45 10.06 6.58
C ARG A 90 -9.02 10.95 5.43
N LEU A 91 -8.86 10.39 4.23
CA LEU A 91 -8.57 11.16 3.02
C LEU A 91 -9.70 12.16 2.74
N ALA A 92 -10.97 11.76 2.88
CA ALA A 92 -12.11 12.68 2.73
C ALA A 92 -11.96 13.90 3.65
N SER A 93 -11.63 13.70 4.94
CA SER A 93 -11.47 14.80 5.89
C SER A 93 -10.29 15.73 5.58
N TRP A 94 -9.27 15.24 4.87
CA TRP A 94 -8.14 16.05 4.43
C TRP A 94 -8.47 16.84 3.16
N PHE A 95 -9.13 16.22 2.18
CA PHE A 95 -9.46 16.85 0.91
C PHE A 95 -10.72 17.76 0.98
N ILE A 96 -11.64 17.51 1.91
CA ILE A 96 -12.85 18.32 2.14
C ILE A 96 -12.55 19.31 3.27
N SER A 97 -12.20 20.54 2.89
CA SER A 97 -12.12 21.71 3.78
C SER A 97 -13.49 22.39 3.94
N GLU A 98 -13.72 23.13 5.02
CA GLU A 98 -14.93 23.96 5.24
C GLU A 98 -15.21 24.93 4.09
N THR A 99 -14.15 25.37 3.40
CA THR A 99 -14.22 26.29 2.25
C THR A 99 -14.50 25.59 0.91
N THR A 100 -14.67 24.27 0.91
CA THR A 100 -14.86 23.48 -0.32
C THR A 100 -16.30 23.58 -0.81
N SER A 101 -16.50 23.86 -2.10
CA SER A 101 -17.85 23.87 -2.68
C SER A 101 -18.56 22.53 -2.54
N ILE A 102 -19.90 22.56 -2.46
CA ILE A 102 -20.74 21.36 -2.32
C ILE A 102 -20.49 20.37 -3.48
N GLN A 103 -20.41 20.88 -4.72
CA GLN A 103 -20.13 20.07 -5.91
C GLN A 103 -18.78 19.35 -5.81
N LYS A 104 -17.71 20.06 -5.39
CA LYS A 104 -16.38 19.45 -5.22
C LYS A 104 -16.36 18.42 -4.08
N THR A 105 -17.12 18.65 -3.02
CA THR A 105 -17.29 17.70 -1.92
C THR A 105 -17.95 16.40 -2.40
N GLN A 106 -19.03 16.50 -3.19
CA GLN A 106 -19.69 15.34 -3.79
C GLN A 106 -18.74 14.58 -4.72
N LYS A 107 -17.99 15.29 -5.57
CA LYS A 107 -16.98 14.69 -6.45
C LYS A 107 -15.92 13.91 -5.68
N ILE A 108 -15.36 14.48 -4.60
CA ILE A 108 -14.36 13.80 -3.75
C ILE A 108 -14.96 12.54 -3.12
N LYS A 109 -16.19 12.61 -2.60
CA LYS A 109 -16.86 11.44 -2.01
C LYS A 109 -17.07 10.33 -3.06
N ILE A 110 -17.54 10.69 -4.27
CA ILE A 110 -17.70 9.74 -5.37
C ILE A 110 -16.35 9.12 -5.77
N ALA A 111 -15.30 9.94 -5.90
CA ALA A 111 -13.96 9.47 -6.24
C ALA A 111 -13.41 8.48 -5.20
N LEU A 112 -13.58 8.77 -3.91
CA LEU A 112 -13.20 7.86 -2.82
C LEU A 112 -14.05 6.60 -2.82
N SER A 113 -15.36 6.72 -3.05
CA SER A 113 -16.24 5.56 -3.12
C SER A 113 -15.85 4.60 -4.24
N ILE A 114 -15.65 5.13 -5.44
CA ILE A 114 -15.23 4.35 -6.61
C ILE A 114 -13.84 3.75 -6.36
N GLY A 115 -12.87 4.59 -6.00
CA GLY A 115 -11.48 4.16 -5.79
C GLY A 115 -11.33 3.12 -4.68
N PHE A 116 -11.97 3.27 -3.52
CA PHE A 116 -11.72 2.42 -2.36
C PHE A 116 -12.72 1.27 -2.17
N PHE A 117 -13.92 1.33 -2.77
CA PHE A 117 -14.92 0.27 -2.58
C PHE A 117 -15.32 -0.45 -3.86
N PHE A 118 -15.22 0.18 -5.03
CA PHE A 118 -15.51 -0.48 -6.31
C PHE A 118 -14.26 -1.08 -6.96
N THR A 119 -13.11 -0.40 -6.85
CA THR A 119 -11.85 -0.86 -7.47
C THR A 119 -11.23 -2.10 -6.84
N PRO A 120 -11.25 -2.32 -5.51
CA PRO A 120 -11.00 -3.66 -5.00
C PRO A 120 -12.15 -4.51 -5.52
N SER A 121 -11.91 -5.19 -6.64
CA SER A 121 -12.97 -5.77 -7.47
C SER A 121 -13.61 -6.96 -6.76
N VAL A 122 -14.68 -7.51 -7.35
CA VAL A 122 -15.32 -8.75 -6.89
C VAL A 122 -14.29 -9.88 -6.69
N ALA A 123 -13.20 -9.90 -7.47
CA ALA A 123 -12.12 -10.88 -7.30
C ALA A 123 -11.41 -10.75 -5.94
N PHE A 124 -11.24 -9.55 -5.42
CA PHE A 124 -10.69 -9.32 -4.07
C PHE A 124 -11.64 -9.76 -2.98
N TRP A 125 -12.91 -9.38 -3.08
CA TRP A 125 -13.94 -9.77 -2.12
C TRP A 125 -14.18 -11.29 -2.13
N ALA A 126 -13.99 -11.93 -3.29
CA ALA A 126 -14.14 -13.37 -3.45
C ALA A 126 -12.90 -14.18 -3.01
N SER A 127 -11.71 -13.57 -2.96
CA SER A 127 -10.43 -14.24 -2.62
C SER A 127 -9.89 -13.93 -1.22
N SER A 128 -10.67 -13.21 -0.41
CA SER A 128 -10.51 -12.77 0.99
C SER A 128 -9.49 -13.44 1.92
N MET A 129 -9.13 -14.71 1.73
CA MET A 129 -8.07 -15.43 2.43
C MET A 129 -6.68 -15.21 1.81
N MET A 130 -6.53 -14.13 1.07
CA MET A 130 -5.30 -13.69 0.44
C MET A 130 -4.55 -12.68 1.31
N LYS A 131 -3.22 -12.64 1.19
CA LYS A 131 -2.36 -11.65 1.87
C LYS A 131 -2.78 -10.22 1.57
N GLU A 132 -3.33 -9.98 0.38
CA GLU A 132 -3.85 -8.69 -0.06
C GLU A 132 -5.00 -8.16 0.81
N SER A 133 -5.85 -9.03 1.36
CA SER A 133 -6.96 -8.61 2.23
C SER A 133 -6.45 -8.08 3.57
N PHE A 134 -5.50 -8.79 4.17
CA PHE A 134 -4.84 -8.33 5.39
C PHE A 134 -3.94 -7.12 5.16
N LEU A 135 -3.32 -7.01 3.98
CA LEU A 135 -2.57 -5.83 3.58
C LEU A 135 -3.43 -4.56 3.63
N TRP A 136 -4.68 -4.62 3.14
CA TRP A 136 -5.58 -3.46 3.14
C TRP A 136 -6.03 -3.04 4.54
N LEU A 137 -6.23 -4.00 5.45
CA LEU A 137 -6.41 -3.69 6.87
C LEU A 137 -5.22 -2.88 7.39
N ILE A 138 -4.00 -3.36 7.16
CA ILE A 138 -2.78 -2.73 7.70
C ILE A 138 -2.55 -1.36 7.07
N MET A 139 -2.49 -1.28 5.73
CA MET A 139 -2.20 -0.04 5.01
C MET A 139 -3.27 1.03 5.23
N GLY A 140 -4.53 0.61 5.27
CA GLY A 140 -5.66 1.51 5.44
C GLY A 140 -5.65 2.18 6.81
N PHE A 141 -5.51 1.39 7.88
CA PHE A 141 -5.38 1.93 9.24
C PHE A 141 -4.06 2.69 9.45
N LEU A 142 -2.95 2.24 8.86
CA LEU A 142 -1.67 2.94 8.95
C LEU A 142 -1.79 4.36 8.38
N THR A 143 -2.34 4.49 7.17
CA THR A 143 -2.55 5.79 6.53
C THR A 143 -3.54 6.64 7.33
N ALA A 144 -4.65 6.05 7.79
CA ALA A 144 -5.68 6.75 8.55
C ALA A 144 -5.15 7.29 9.88
N PHE A 145 -4.48 6.47 10.69
CA PHE A 145 -3.92 6.87 11.98
C PHE A 145 -2.76 7.84 11.83
N PHE A 146 -1.94 7.69 10.79
CA PHE A 146 -0.85 8.63 10.50
C PHE A 146 -1.40 10.03 10.21
N LEU A 147 -2.31 10.14 9.24
CA LEU A 147 -2.97 11.40 8.89
C LEU A 147 -3.83 11.97 10.03
N ASP A 148 -4.34 11.13 10.92
CA ASP A 148 -5.03 11.57 12.14
C ASP A 148 -4.10 12.18 13.17
N SER A 149 -2.99 11.50 13.45
CA SER A 149 -1.98 11.99 14.37
C SER A 149 -1.42 13.34 13.92
N LEU A 150 -1.16 13.52 12.62
CA LEU A 150 -0.73 14.81 12.07
C LEU A 150 -1.75 15.94 12.31
N SER A 151 -3.04 15.69 12.06
CA SER A 151 -4.06 16.73 12.19
C SER A 151 -4.36 17.09 13.66
N VAL A 152 -4.23 16.12 14.57
CA VAL A 152 -4.36 16.37 16.01
C VAL A 152 -3.15 17.13 16.52
N MET A 153 -1.93 16.75 16.14
CA MET A 153 -0.70 17.42 16.55
C MET A 153 -0.67 18.90 16.13
N VAL A 154 -1.07 19.22 14.90
CA VAL A 154 -1.13 20.63 14.44
C VAL A 154 -2.20 21.43 15.18
N ARG A 155 -3.38 20.84 15.45
CA ARG A 155 -4.42 21.52 16.24
C ARG A 155 -3.96 21.78 17.67
N TRP A 156 -3.31 20.80 18.29
CA TRP A 156 -2.76 20.92 19.63
C TRP A 156 -1.66 22.00 19.70
N TRP A 157 -0.73 22.01 18.74
CA TRP A 157 0.30 23.05 18.65
C TRP A 157 -0.32 24.46 18.48
N GLY A 158 -1.30 24.59 17.59
CA GLY A 158 -1.98 25.86 17.35
C GLY A 158 -2.81 26.36 18.54
N HIS A 159 -3.28 25.44 19.41
CA HIS A 159 -3.94 25.79 20.67
C HIS A 159 -2.94 26.37 21.67
N GLN A 160 -1.79 25.71 21.84
CA GLN A 160 -0.72 26.12 22.75
C GLN A 160 -0.17 27.52 22.41
N GLN A 161 -0.03 27.84 21.11
CA GLN A 161 0.39 29.18 20.67
C GLN A 161 -0.66 30.26 20.97
N ARG A 162 -1.96 29.93 20.85
CA ARG A 162 -3.04 30.86 21.17
C ARG A 162 -3.16 31.11 22.67
N GLN A 163 -3.10 30.06 23.48
CA GLN A 163 -3.16 30.21 24.94
C GLN A 163 -2.02 31.11 25.45
N LYS A 164 -0.77 30.93 24.98
CA LYS A 164 0.34 31.83 25.36
C LYS A 164 0.07 33.31 25.05
N LYS A 165 -0.76 33.62 24.06
CA LYS A 165 -1.15 34.99 23.71
C LYS A 165 -2.26 35.55 24.61
N TYR A 166 -3.15 34.70 25.15
CA TYR A 166 -4.33 35.12 25.91
C TYR A 166 -4.24 34.87 27.43
N ARG A 167 -3.21 34.17 27.92
CA ARG A 167 -3.01 33.81 29.34
C ARG A 167 -2.77 34.99 30.29
N ILE A 168 -3.13 36.21 29.91
CA ILE A 168 -3.00 37.42 30.74
C ILE A 168 -4.34 37.76 31.43
N VAL A 169 -5.47 37.12 31.09
CA VAL A 169 -6.79 37.71 31.41
C VAL A 169 -7.66 37.00 32.46
N ASP A 170 -7.62 35.68 32.68
CA ASP A 170 -8.53 35.05 33.66
C ASP A 170 -7.93 33.82 34.37
N GLU A 171 -7.93 33.81 35.71
CA GLU A 171 -7.30 32.76 36.56
C GLU A 171 -8.28 31.66 37.01
N ASP A 172 -9.60 31.83 36.90
CA ASP A 172 -10.58 30.97 37.58
C ASP A 172 -11.20 29.82 36.74
N THR A 173 -10.88 29.70 35.44
CA THR A 173 -11.47 28.68 34.52
C THR A 173 -10.58 27.44 34.26
N ASP A 174 -9.48 27.26 34.99
CA ASP A 174 -8.34 26.39 34.57
C ASP A 174 -8.59 24.87 34.66
N ASN A 175 -9.51 24.39 35.52
CA ASN A 175 -9.62 22.94 35.79
C ASN A 175 -10.22 22.09 34.65
N GLY A 176 -11.08 22.66 33.80
CA GLY A 176 -11.73 21.94 32.70
C GLY A 176 -10.81 21.67 31.49
N GLU A 177 -9.92 22.62 31.20
CA GLU A 177 -9.04 22.55 30.03
C GLU A 177 -7.94 21.49 30.20
N ILE A 178 -7.37 21.38 31.40
CA ILE A 178 -6.31 20.41 31.73
C ILE A 178 -6.77 18.96 31.48
N LYS A 179 -8.02 18.64 31.81
CA LYS A 179 -8.55 17.28 31.60
C LYS A 179 -8.65 16.93 30.11
N THR A 180 -9.01 17.89 29.27
CA THR A 180 -9.14 17.69 27.82
C THR A 180 -7.77 17.46 27.16
N GLU A 181 -6.74 18.21 27.56
CA GLU A 181 -5.39 18.05 27.00
C GLU A 181 -4.80 16.67 27.32
N ARG A 182 -5.01 16.15 28.54
CA ARG A 182 -4.56 14.80 28.93
C ARG A 182 -5.19 13.71 28.07
N ILE A 183 -6.49 13.79 27.80
CA ILE A 183 -7.20 12.82 26.96
C ILE A 183 -6.67 12.84 25.53
N ILE A 184 -6.43 14.03 24.96
CA ILE A 184 -5.86 14.18 23.62
C ILE A 184 -4.46 13.56 23.55
N PHE A 185 -3.61 13.84 24.55
CA PHE A 185 -2.25 13.30 24.61
C PHE A 185 -2.25 11.76 24.68
N ILE A 186 -3.05 11.16 25.57
CA ILE A 186 -3.19 9.70 25.69
C ILE A 186 -3.63 9.11 24.34
N GLY A 187 -4.60 9.75 23.66
CA GLY A 187 -5.06 9.32 22.34
C GLY A 187 -3.96 9.35 21.27
N ILE A 188 -3.05 10.33 21.30
CA ILE A 188 -1.89 10.39 20.40
C ILE A 188 -0.92 9.24 20.69
N VAL A 189 -0.59 9.00 21.97
CA VAL A 189 0.34 7.93 22.37
C VAL A 189 -0.16 6.56 21.91
N ILE A 190 -1.45 6.27 22.12
CA ILE A 190 -2.07 5.01 21.67
C ILE A 190 -1.94 4.87 20.14
N LYS A 191 -2.22 5.94 19.38
CA LYS A 191 -2.09 5.90 17.91
C LYS A 191 -0.66 5.68 17.45
N ILE A 192 0.33 6.28 18.11
CA ILE A 192 1.75 6.06 17.80
C ILE A 192 2.12 4.57 18.00
N ILE A 193 1.70 3.97 19.11
CA ILE A 193 1.93 2.53 19.37
C ILE A 193 1.26 1.68 18.28
N LEU A 194 0.01 1.98 17.92
CA LEU A 194 -0.69 1.27 16.85
C LEU A 194 0.01 1.43 15.49
N ILE A 195 0.50 2.63 15.15
CA ILE A 195 1.27 2.88 13.93
C ILE A 195 2.54 2.00 13.91
N LEU A 196 3.28 1.91 15.02
CA LEU A 196 4.48 1.06 15.11
C LEU A 196 4.14 -0.42 14.89
N ILE A 197 3.07 -0.92 15.51
CA ILE A 197 2.59 -2.29 15.31
C ILE A 197 2.23 -2.54 13.84
N LEU A 198 1.51 -1.61 13.21
CA LEU A 198 1.11 -1.72 11.80
C LEU A 198 2.31 -1.66 10.85
N ILE A 199 3.34 -0.85 11.15
CA ILE A 199 4.58 -0.79 10.39
C ILE A 199 5.31 -2.14 10.44
N VAL A 200 5.44 -2.74 11.63
CA VAL A 200 6.06 -4.06 11.80
C VAL A 200 5.25 -5.13 11.07
N ALA A 201 3.93 -5.11 11.21
CA ALA A 201 3.05 -6.04 10.50
C ALA A 201 3.16 -5.90 8.97
N LEU A 202 3.26 -4.66 8.45
CA LEU A 202 3.44 -4.41 7.03
C LEU A 202 4.79 -4.95 6.53
N PHE A 203 5.85 -4.75 7.30
CA PHE A 203 7.18 -5.27 6.98
C PHE A 203 7.20 -6.81 6.92
N LEU A 204 6.62 -7.48 7.92
CA LEU A 204 6.53 -8.94 7.99
C LEU A 204 5.60 -9.53 6.91
N LEU A 205 4.54 -8.82 6.53
CA LEU A 205 3.61 -9.30 5.50
C LEU A 205 4.19 -9.10 4.10
N LYS A 206 4.54 -7.86 3.74
CA LYS A 206 4.99 -7.45 2.41
C LYS A 206 5.92 -6.23 2.49
N TYR A 207 7.21 -6.50 2.69
CA TYR A 207 8.25 -5.48 2.85
C TYR A 207 8.33 -4.44 1.73
N TYR A 208 7.90 -4.74 0.50
CA TYR A 208 7.96 -3.79 -0.61
C TYR A 208 6.93 -2.65 -0.48
N TYR A 209 5.75 -2.92 0.11
CA TYR A 209 4.81 -1.85 0.49
C TYR A 209 5.37 -1.02 1.63
N PHE A 210 6.00 -1.67 2.62
CA PHE A 210 6.71 -0.98 3.70
C PHE A 210 7.80 -0.04 3.14
N ALA A 211 8.64 -0.55 2.22
CA ALA A 211 9.78 0.16 1.67
C ALA A 211 9.40 1.45 0.92
N LEU A 212 8.17 1.53 0.39
CA LEU A 212 7.70 2.71 -0.32
C LEU A 212 6.74 3.56 0.52
N LEU A 213 5.68 2.96 1.09
CA LEU A 213 4.63 3.70 1.81
C LEU A 213 5.15 4.38 3.07
N VAL A 214 5.94 3.66 3.88
CA VAL A 214 6.39 4.17 5.18
C VAL A 214 7.32 5.38 5.01
N PRO A 215 8.40 5.31 4.22
CA PRO A 215 9.24 6.48 3.97
C PRO A 215 8.48 7.68 3.39
N LEU A 216 7.53 7.44 2.48
CA LEU A 216 6.70 8.50 1.91
C LEU A 216 5.83 9.19 2.96
N LEU A 217 5.16 8.43 3.83
CA LEU A 217 4.33 8.99 4.90
C LEU A 217 5.18 9.80 5.88
N PHE A 218 6.31 9.25 6.34
CA PHE A 218 7.19 9.97 7.28
C PHE A 218 7.80 11.23 6.66
N ALA A 219 8.26 11.18 5.40
CA ALA A 219 8.74 12.35 4.68
C ALA A 219 7.65 13.44 4.56
N PHE A 220 6.42 13.03 4.26
CA PHE A 220 5.26 13.93 4.27
C PHE A 220 5.06 14.56 5.65
N GLY A 221 5.04 13.75 6.72
CA GLY A 221 4.87 14.24 8.09
C GLY A 221 5.93 15.27 8.49
N ILE A 222 7.21 14.98 8.22
CA ILE A 222 8.33 15.91 8.49
C ILE A 222 8.15 17.22 7.72
N SER A 223 7.86 17.13 6.42
CA SER A 223 7.63 18.32 5.58
C SER A 223 6.43 19.14 6.06
N PHE A 224 5.36 18.47 6.49
CA PHE A 224 4.14 19.09 6.99
C PHE A 224 4.40 19.83 8.31
N PHE A 225 5.14 19.23 9.24
CA PHE A 225 5.53 19.92 10.47
C PHE A 225 6.47 21.10 10.19
N ALA A 226 7.47 20.93 9.34
CA ALA A 226 8.39 22.00 8.98
C ALA A 226 7.66 23.19 8.34
N GLN A 227 6.72 22.95 7.42
CA GLN A 227 5.92 24.00 6.81
C GLN A 227 5.11 24.78 7.85
N ASN A 228 4.38 24.06 8.73
CA ASN A 228 3.54 24.69 9.76
C ASN A 228 4.36 25.40 10.84
N TYR A 229 5.55 24.90 11.17
CA TYR A 229 6.45 25.50 12.16
C TYR A 229 7.10 26.79 11.64
N PHE A 230 7.63 26.76 10.41
CA PHE A 230 8.34 27.92 9.84
C PHE A 230 7.44 28.88 9.04
N ASN A 231 6.17 28.54 8.81
CA ASN A 231 5.22 29.28 7.98
C ASN A 231 5.79 29.64 6.60
N LYS A 232 6.44 28.66 5.94
CA LYS A 232 7.13 28.85 4.65
C LYS A 232 6.28 28.37 3.48
N SER A 233 6.70 28.76 2.28
CA SER A 233 6.04 28.41 1.02
C SER A 233 6.07 26.91 0.71
N ILE A 234 5.20 26.48 -0.20
CA ILE A 234 5.15 25.11 -0.74
C ILE A 234 6.51 24.62 -1.28
N ARG A 235 7.34 25.50 -1.83
CA ARG A 235 8.68 25.13 -2.33
C ARG A 235 9.59 24.64 -1.21
N PHE A 236 9.52 25.30 -0.06
CA PHE A 236 10.24 24.86 1.13
C PHE A 236 9.72 23.50 1.60
N GLN A 237 8.39 23.32 1.69
CA GLN A 237 7.80 22.03 2.06
C GLN A 237 8.26 20.91 1.10
N PHE A 238 8.23 21.15 -0.21
CA PHE A 238 8.67 20.18 -1.21
C PHE A 238 10.16 19.82 -1.06
N ALA A 239 11.03 20.81 -0.83
CA ALA A 239 12.45 20.57 -0.61
C ALA A 239 12.70 19.71 0.65
N ILE A 240 12.01 20.01 1.75
CA ILE A 240 12.07 19.22 2.99
C ILE A 240 11.51 17.81 2.76
N PHE A 241 10.41 17.67 2.01
CA PHE A 241 9.86 16.38 1.65
C PHE A 241 10.88 15.53 0.89
N LEU A 242 11.51 16.08 -0.16
CA LEU A 242 12.50 15.34 -0.96
C LEU A 242 13.73 14.96 -0.13
N GLY A 243 14.28 15.92 0.63
CA GLY A 243 15.44 15.68 1.48
C GLY A 243 15.17 14.62 2.56
N SER A 244 14.02 14.69 3.24
CA SER A 244 13.63 13.71 4.24
C SER A 244 13.32 12.34 3.63
N PHE A 245 12.71 12.26 2.46
CA PHE A 245 12.46 10.99 1.77
C PHE A 245 13.77 10.28 1.43
N VAL A 246 14.74 10.97 0.81
CA VAL A 246 16.06 10.40 0.49
C VAL A 246 16.78 9.96 1.77
N PHE A 247 16.74 10.77 2.82
CA PHE A 247 17.34 10.42 4.11
C PHE A 247 16.72 9.17 4.72
N ILE A 248 15.38 9.08 4.79
CA ILE A 248 14.68 7.92 5.38
C ILE A 248 14.94 6.65 4.55
N VAL A 249 14.90 6.73 3.22
CA VAL A 249 15.21 5.57 2.34
C VAL A 249 16.67 5.13 2.54
N GLY A 250 17.60 6.08 2.65
CA GLY A 250 19.01 5.79 2.96
C GLY A 250 19.18 5.08 4.31
N LEU A 251 18.47 5.51 5.35
CA LEU A 251 18.46 4.81 6.65
C LEU A 251 17.83 3.42 6.54
N ALA A 252 16.69 3.30 5.86
CA ALA A 252 15.99 2.04 5.68
C ALA A 252 16.82 1.01 4.91
N SER A 253 17.65 1.46 3.97
CA SER A 253 18.61 0.62 3.24
C SER A 253 19.68 0.00 4.13
N ASN A 254 19.79 0.37 5.42
CA ASN A 254 20.71 -0.28 6.36
C ASN A 254 20.00 -1.25 7.33
N LEU A 255 18.66 -1.28 7.34
CA LEU A 255 17.89 -2.04 8.34
C LEU A 255 17.76 -3.53 8.00
N HIS A 256 17.71 -3.90 6.71
CA HIS A 256 17.47 -5.28 6.30
C HIS A 256 18.12 -5.58 4.94
N PRO A 257 18.68 -6.79 4.72
CA PRO A 257 19.31 -7.17 3.44
C PRO A 257 18.44 -6.96 2.20
N ASN A 258 17.14 -7.23 2.31
CA ASN A 258 16.17 -7.03 1.21
C ASN A 258 15.92 -5.54 0.88
N LEU A 259 16.36 -4.61 1.73
CA LEU A 259 16.23 -3.17 1.51
C LEU A 259 17.55 -2.53 1.05
N TRP A 260 18.64 -3.30 1.00
CA TRP A 260 19.94 -2.78 0.56
C TRP A 260 19.82 -2.30 -0.88
N PHE A 261 20.18 -1.04 -1.12
CA PHE A 261 20.11 -0.44 -2.45
C PHE A 261 20.96 -1.22 -3.48
N SER A 262 22.09 -1.79 -3.05
CA SER A 262 22.93 -2.67 -3.87
C SER A 262 22.26 -3.97 -4.28
N ARG A 263 21.31 -4.47 -3.48
CA ARG A 263 20.55 -5.70 -3.74
C ARG A 263 19.20 -5.45 -4.40
N LEU A 264 18.79 -4.19 -4.57
CA LEU A 264 17.48 -3.88 -5.13
C LEU A 264 17.30 -4.50 -6.52
N SER A 265 18.32 -4.39 -7.39
CA SER A 265 18.26 -4.96 -8.73
C SER A 265 18.31 -6.48 -8.73
N GLU A 266 19.18 -7.06 -7.89
CA GLU A 266 19.25 -8.50 -7.64
C GLU A 266 17.89 -9.06 -7.20
N ALA A 267 17.25 -8.46 -6.20
CA ALA A 267 15.98 -8.92 -5.65
C ALA A 267 14.84 -8.82 -6.68
N ILE A 268 14.79 -7.75 -7.47
CA ILE A 268 13.80 -7.60 -8.55
C ILE A 268 14.00 -8.70 -9.60
N PHE A 269 15.24 -8.91 -10.03
CA PHE A 269 15.59 -9.88 -11.06
C PHE A 269 15.35 -11.33 -10.61
N ILE A 270 15.78 -11.72 -9.41
CA ILE A 270 15.55 -13.07 -8.87
C ILE A 270 14.05 -13.36 -8.77
N ASN A 271 13.27 -12.41 -8.23
CA ASN A 271 11.82 -12.60 -8.14
C ASN A 271 11.15 -12.67 -9.51
N GLN A 272 11.64 -11.89 -10.48
CA GLN A 272 11.21 -11.95 -11.87
C GLN A 272 11.47 -13.34 -12.47
N GLN A 273 12.68 -13.88 -12.31
CA GLN A 273 13.03 -15.21 -12.83
C GLN A 273 12.20 -16.33 -12.16
N ASN A 274 11.99 -16.27 -10.84
CA ASN A 274 11.16 -17.24 -10.13
C ASN A 274 9.71 -17.25 -10.62
N ILE A 275 9.16 -16.07 -10.93
CA ILE A 275 7.81 -15.95 -11.48
C ILE A 275 7.77 -16.45 -12.93
N LEU A 276 8.75 -16.12 -13.75
CA LEU A 276 8.82 -16.61 -15.14
C LEU A 276 8.95 -18.14 -15.20
N ALA A 277 9.75 -18.74 -14.32
CA ALA A 277 9.93 -20.19 -14.23
C ALA A 277 8.65 -20.96 -13.85
N THR A 278 7.67 -20.28 -13.24
CA THR A 278 6.39 -20.87 -12.81
C THR A 278 5.19 -20.41 -13.64
N SER A 279 5.40 -19.52 -14.63
CA SER A 279 4.33 -18.89 -15.41
C SER A 279 4.20 -19.46 -16.81
N ASP A 280 2.96 -19.59 -17.29
CA ASP A 280 2.68 -19.90 -18.71
C ASP A 280 3.23 -18.81 -19.63
N PHE A 281 3.89 -19.20 -20.73
CA PHE A 281 4.56 -18.29 -21.68
C PHE A 281 3.64 -17.17 -22.22
N ASP A 282 2.37 -17.49 -22.53
CA ASP A 282 1.41 -16.54 -23.13
C ASP A 282 0.93 -15.44 -22.16
N SER A 283 1.27 -15.56 -20.87
CA SER A 283 0.87 -14.61 -19.83
C SER A 283 1.98 -13.64 -19.41
N GLN A 284 3.13 -13.73 -20.08
CA GLN A 284 4.34 -12.97 -19.73
C GLN A 284 4.36 -11.60 -20.41
N ILE A 285 4.76 -10.58 -19.68
CA ILE A 285 5.06 -9.26 -20.23
C ILE A 285 6.49 -9.32 -20.77
N SER A 286 6.63 -9.18 -22.09
CA SER A 286 7.94 -9.13 -22.73
C SER A 286 8.62 -7.80 -22.40
N PHE A 287 9.37 -7.78 -21.31
CA PHE A 287 10.42 -6.78 -21.13
C PHE A 287 11.57 -7.19 -22.04
N VAL A 288 11.73 -6.43 -23.12
CA VAL A 288 12.91 -6.54 -23.99
C VAL A 288 14.05 -5.95 -23.18
N TYR A 289 14.65 -6.75 -22.31
CA TYR A 289 16.06 -6.55 -22.10
C TYR A 289 16.70 -6.98 -23.42
N ASP A 290 17.46 -6.08 -24.03
CA ASP A 290 18.26 -6.38 -25.20
C ASP A 290 19.32 -7.42 -24.78
N TYR A 291 18.90 -8.69 -24.69
CA TYR A 291 19.73 -9.85 -24.40
C TYR A 291 20.45 -10.29 -25.68
N ASN A 292 21.09 -9.35 -26.37
CA ASN A 292 22.25 -9.70 -27.19
C ASN A 292 23.43 -10.17 -26.31
N PHE A 293 23.31 -10.10 -24.98
CA PHE A 293 23.98 -11.02 -24.08
C PHE A 293 23.28 -12.37 -24.15
N GLU A 294 24.00 -13.38 -24.61
CA GLU A 294 23.60 -14.79 -24.53
C GLU A 294 22.84 -15.05 -23.21
N PRO A 295 21.77 -15.86 -23.25
CA PRO A 295 21.03 -16.23 -22.05
C PRO A 295 22.03 -16.57 -20.93
N ILE A 296 22.10 -15.71 -19.89
CA ILE A 296 22.87 -15.95 -18.65
C ILE A 296 22.22 -17.11 -17.84
N TYR A 297 21.52 -18.00 -18.54
CA TYR A 297 21.08 -19.31 -18.05
C TYR A 297 22.27 -20.29 -17.97
N HIS A 298 23.43 -19.97 -18.57
CA HIS A 298 24.56 -20.91 -18.64
C HIS A 298 25.76 -20.64 -17.73
N ASN A 299 25.80 -19.52 -17.00
CA ASN A 299 26.83 -19.29 -15.97
C ASN A 299 26.29 -19.43 -14.55
N TYR A 300 25.42 -20.43 -14.32
CA TYR A 300 25.25 -21.02 -12.98
C TYR A 300 26.46 -21.94 -12.68
N GLN A 301 27.66 -21.39 -12.78
CA GLN A 301 28.87 -22.02 -12.27
C GLN A 301 29.02 -21.59 -10.81
N ASP A 302 29.06 -22.56 -9.90
CA ASP A 302 29.23 -22.39 -8.45
C ASP A 302 27.99 -21.94 -7.64
N GLY A 303 26.80 -21.89 -8.24
CA GLY A 303 25.56 -21.61 -7.49
C GLY A 303 25.22 -20.13 -7.28
N GLU A 304 25.95 -19.20 -7.92
CA GLU A 304 25.71 -17.76 -7.79
C GLU A 304 25.46 -17.09 -9.14
N TYR A 305 24.45 -16.21 -9.21
CA TYR A 305 24.21 -15.35 -10.36
C TYR A 305 25.28 -14.24 -10.41
N LYS A 306 26.22 -14.31 -11.35
CA LYS A 306 27.35 -13.35 -11.41
C LYS A 306 27.02 -12.02 -12.08
N HIS A 307 25.86 -11.88 -12.76
CA HIS A 307 25.48 -10.66 -13.47
C HIS A 307 23.99 -10.31 -13.32
N PHE A 308 23.69 -9.33 -12.47
CA PHE A 308 22.35 -8.75 -12.32
C PHE A 308 22.23 -7.47 -13.18
N PRO A 309 21.00 -7.10 -13.60
CA PRO A 309 20.79 -5.84 -14.31
C PRO A 309 21.28 -4.66 -13.45
N THR A 310 21.92 -3.70 -14.09
CA THR A 310 22.32 -2.46 -13.43
C THR A 310 21.08 -1.62 -13.10
N LEU A 311 21.18 -0.75 -12.08
CA LEU A 311 20.10 0.20 -11.77
C LEU A 311 19.73 1.08 -12.98
N PHE A 312 20.70 1.39 -13.84
CA PHE A 312 20.46 2.14 -15.07
C PHE A 312 19.52 1.40 -16.02
N GLN A 313 19.74 0.10 -16.25
CA GLN A 313 18.85 -0.72 -17.08
C GLN A 313 17.44 -0.83 -16.48
N LEU A 314 17.32 -0.92 -15.15
CA LEU A 314 16.00 -0.89 -14.50
C LEU A 314 15.29 0.45 -14.69
N VAL A 315 16.03 1.57 -14.60
CA VAL A 315 15.49 2.91 -14.85
C VAL A 315 15.07 3.07 -16.32
N GLU A 316 15.85 2.54 -17.26
CA GLU A 316 15.53 2.54 -18.69
C GLU A 316 14.20 1.79 -18.98
N GLN A 317 13.97 0.66 -18.31
CA GLN A 317 12.73 -0.11 -18.45
C GLN A 317 11.57 0.41 -17.61
N SER A 318 11.83 1.31 -16.65
CA SER A 318 10.83 1.82 -15.71
C SER A 318 9.61 2.48 -16.38
N PRO A 319 9.73 3.26 -17.48
CA PRO A 319 8.56 3.81 -18.17
C PRO A 319 7.64 2.73 -18.74
N LYS A 320 8.21 1.69 -19.38
CA LYS A 320 7.43 0.56 -19.92
C LYS A 320 6.79 -0.24 -18.79
N ALA A 321 7.54 -0.51 -17.72
CA ALA A 321 7.03 -1.18 -16.54
C ALA A 321 5.93 -0.38 -15.83
N LEU A 322 6.05 0.94 -15.76
CA LEU A 322 5.01 1.81 -15.22
C LEU A 322 3.72 1.68 -16.03
N LEU A 323 3.80 1.77 -17.35
CA LEU A 323 2.63 1.61 -18.22
C LEU A 323 2.01 0.21 -18.10
N ALA A 324 2.85 -0.83 -18.01
CA ALA A 324 2.40 -2.19 -17.76
C ALA A 324 1.69 -2.32 -16.40
N GLY A 325 2.33 -1.85 -15.34
CA GLY A 325 1.80 -1.87 -13.98
C GLY A 325 0.50 -1.09 -13.82
N LEU A 326 0.32 0.00 -14.57
CA LEU A 326 -0.92 0.78 -14.53
C LEU A 326 -2.01 0.15 -15.39
N PHE A 327 -1.74 -0.24 -16.63
CA PHE A 327 -2.80 -0.50 -17.62
C PHE A 327 -2.87 -1.93 -18.17
N PHE A 328 -1.91 -2.82 -17.91
CA PHE A 328 -1.97 -4.17 -18.49
C PHE A 328 -2.75 -5.16 -17.60
N PRO A 329 -3.44 -6.16 -18.18
CA PRO A 329 -3.56 -6.47 -19.61
C PRO A 329 -4.52 -5.53 -20.36
N LEU A 330 -4.23 -5.28 -21.65
CA LEU A 330 -5.10 -4.54 -22.58
C LEU A 330 -5.66 -5.41 -23.72
N GLU A 331 -5.01 -6.53 -24.03
CA GLU A 331 -5.40 -7.41 -25.13
C GLU A 331 -6.46 -8.43 -24.69
N ILE A 332 -7.53 -8.52 -25.49
CA ILE A 332 -8.57 -9.54 -25.35
C ILE A 332 -8.23 -10.67 -26.33
N ASP A 333 -8.00 -11.86 -25.80
CA ASP A 333 -7.82 -13.05 -26.62
C ASP A 333 -9.19 -13.66 -26.96
N PHE A 334 -9.79 -13.17 -28.05
CA PHE A 334 -11.06 -13.68 -28.56
C PHE A 334 -10.97 -15.11 -29.11
N SER A 335 -9.77 -15.64 -29.36
CA SER A 335 -9.61 -17.01 -29.87
C SER A 335 -10.03 -18.08 -28.85
N THR A 336 -9.93 -17.74 -27.56
CA THR A 336 -10.36 -18.63 -26.46
C THR A 336 -11.86 -18.53 -26.16
N LEU A 337 -12.60 -17.62 -26.80
CA LEU A 337 -14.02 -17.41 -26.52
C LEU A 337 -14.83 -18.66 -26.90
N GLY A 338 -15.56 -19.22 -25.93
CA GLY A 338 -16.33 -20.46 -26.10
C GLY A 338 -15.56 -21.75 -25.80
N THR A 339 -14.28 -21.65 -25.44
CA THR A 339 -13.48 -22.79 -24.93
C THR A 339 -13.48 -22.83 -23.40
N SER A 340 -13.16 -23.98 -22.82
CA SER A 340 -12.90 -24.11 -21.37
C SER A 340 -11.69 -23.30 -20.89
N ALA A 341 -10.84 -22.83 -21.82
CA ALA A 341 -9.70 -21.96 -21.53
C ALA A 341 -10.10 -20.48 -21.36
N PHE A 342 -11.35 -20.11 -21.65
CA PHE A 342 -11.81 -18.74 -21.47
C PHE A 342 -11.77 -18.32 -20.00
N ASN A 343 -10.87 -17.37 -19.68
CA ASN A 343 -10.72 -16.86 -18.33
C ASN A 343 -11.51 -15.56 -18.14
N PHE A 344 -12.72 -15.66 -17.57
CA PHE A 344 -13.58 -14.50 -17.29
C PHE A 344 -12.88 -13.44 -16.43
N TYR A 345 -11.98 -13.84 -15.52
CA TYR A 345 -11.22 -12.88 -14.71
C TYR A 345 -10.29 -12.02 -15.59
N ARG A 346 -9.64 -12.62 -16.60
CA ARG A 346 -8.80 -11.88 -17.55
C ARG A 346 -9.63 -10.89 -18.35
N LEU A 347 -10.80 -11.29 -18.85
CA LEU A 347 -11.71 -10.37 -19.56
C LEU A 347 -12.10 -9.17 -18.68
N ALA A 348 -12.53 -9.43 -17.44
CA ALA A 348 -12.93 -8.39 -16.51
C ALA A 348 -11.78 -7.40 -16.24
N SER A 349 -10.56 -7.91 -16.02
CA SER A 349 -9.37 -7.07 -15.82
C SER A 349 -9.00 -6.24 -17.05
N VAL A 350 -9.16 -6.78 -18.26
CA VAL A 350 -8.93 -6.02 -19.50
C VAL A 350 -9.93 -4.88 -19.62
N ILE A 351 -11.22 -5.14 -19.40
CA ILE A 351 -12.27 -4.11 -19.42
C ILE A 351 -11.99 -3.02 -18.38
N GLU A 352 -11.66 -3.42 -17.14
CA GLU A 352 -11.30 -2.50 -16.06
C GLU A 352 -10.12 -1.60 -16.47
N ASN A 353 -9.05 -2.17 -17.00
CA ASN A 353 -7.88 -1.41 -17.42
C ASN A 353 -8.17 -0.46 -18.59
N TRP A 354 -9.02 -0.83 -19.56
CA TRP A 354 -9.45 0.06 -20.64
C TRP A 354 -10.23 1.26 -20.11
N ILE A 355 -11.12 1.05 -19.15
CA ILE A 355 -11.86 2.13 -18.48
C ILE A 355 -10.89 3.07 -17.75
N ILE A 356 -9.93 2.51 -17.01
CA ILE A 356 -8.92 3.29 -16.29
C ILE A 356 -8.05 4.08 -17.26
N LEU A 357 -7.59 3.47 -18.35
CA LEU A 357 -6.78 4.11 -19.38
C LEU A 357 -7.55 5.26 -20.05
N PHE A 358 -8.83 5.06 -20.37
CA PHE A 358 -9.70 6.08 -20.93
C PHE A 358 -9.79 7.31 -20.01
N PHE A 359 -10.11 7.10 -18.73
CA PHE A 359 -10.19 8.20 -17.75
C PHE A 359 -8.83 8.85 -17.50
N PHE A 360 -7.74 8.09 -17.52
CA PHE A 360 -6.39 8.60 -17.36
C PHE A 360 -6.00 9.53 -18.52
N ILE A 361 -6.21 9.11 -19.77
CA ILE A 361 -5.96 9.93 -20.96
C ILE A 361 -6.80 11.21 -20.92
N HIS A 362 -8.08 11.10 -20.54
CA HIS A 362 -8.96 12.25 -20.40
C HIS A 362 -8.45 13.24 -19.34
N THR A 363 -7.97 12.73 -18.20
CA THR A 363 -7.42 13.52 -17.10
C THR A 363 -6.12 14.23 -17.47
N ILE A 364 -5.27 13.58 -18.28
CA ILE A 364 -3.89 14.03 -18.52
C ILE A 364 -3.75 15.21 -19.46
N SER A 365 -4.79 15.64 -20.16
CA SER A 365 -4.76 16.76 -21.12
C SER A 365 -3.71 17.83 -20.74
N ILE A 366 -2.53 17.73 -21.39
CA ILE A 366 -1.23 18.18 -20.86
C ILE A 366 -1.23 19.68 -20.53
N LYS A 367 -2.00 20.44 -21.30
CA LYS A 367 -2.18 21.89 -21.11
C LYS A 367 -2.75 22.23 -19.72
N LYS A 368 -3.69 21.43 -19.24
CA LYS A 368 -4.36 21.64 -17.94
C LYS A 368 -3.46 21.27 -16.77
N LEU A 369 -2.74 20.15 -16.89
CA LEU A 369 -1.77 19.72 -15.89
C LEU A 369 -0.64 20.75 -15.74
N PHE A 370 -0.06 21.21 -16.85
CA PHE A 370 1.03 22.19 -16.81
C PHE A 370 0.57 23.54 -16.25
N TYR A 371 -0.62 24.01 -16.63
CA TYR A 371 -1.20 25.24 -16.08
C TYR A 371 -1.41 25.13 -14.56
N GLN A 372 -1.95 24.00 -14.08
CA GLN A 372 -2.19 23.78 -12.65
C GLN A 372 -0.88 23.65 -11.85
N ILE A 373 0.12 22.94 -12.38
CA ILE A 373 1.44 22.86 -11.73
C ILE A 373 2.06 24.26 -11.64
N ARG A 374 2.04 25.02 -12.73
CA ARG A 374 2.57 26.39 -12.76
C ARG A 374 1.84 27.31 -11.78
N SER A 375 0.52 27.22 -11.68
CA SER A 375 -0.26 28.09 -10.77
C SER A 375 0.02 27.79 -9.31
N ILE A 376 0.18 26.51 -8.95
CA ILE A 376 0.56 26.07 -7.59
C ILE A 376 1.92 26.66 -7.18
N PHE A 377 2.89 26.74 -8.10
CA PHE A 377 4.21 27.27 -7.79
C PHE A 377 4.32 28.80 -7.82
N TYR A 378 3.35 29.51 -8.40
CA TYR A 378 3.40 30.96 -8.59
C TYR A 378 2.66 31.74 -7.50
N ASN A 379 1.49 31.27 -7.05
CA ASN A 379 0.70 31.95 -6.03
C ASN A 379 1.20 31.60 -4.62
N SER A 380 2.09 32.45 -4.10
CA SER A 380 2.92 32.18 -2.92
C SER A 380 2.36 32.74 -1.62
N THR A 381 1.07 32.52 -1.32
CA THR A 381 0.54 32.78 0.03
C THR A 381 0.39 31.46 0.77
N PRO A 382 1.09 31.27 1.91
CA PRO A 382 1.06 30.01 2.65
C PRO A 382 -0.35 29.77 3.18
N GLN A 383 -1.05 28.83 2.57
CA GLN A 383 -2.39 28.44 2.97
C GLN A 383 -2.44 26.93 3.12
N LYS A 384 -3.33 26.41 3.99
CA LYS A 384 -3.50 24.99 4.29
C LYS A 384 -3.68 24.10 3.03
N THR A 385 -4.07 24.70 1.90
CA THR A 385 -4.16 24.07 0.57
C THR A 385 -2.84 23.52 0.07
N ASP A 386 -1.71 24.06 0.52
CA ASP A 386 -0.38 23.72 0.02
C ASP A 386 0.02 22.29 0.42
N SER A 387 -0.27 21.87 1.65
CA SER A 387 0.06 20.53 2.13
C SER A 387 -0.71 19.42 1.40
N LEU A 388 -1.89 19.73 0.84
CA LEU A 388 -2.68 18.77 0.05
C LEU A 388 -1.99 18.44 -1.28
N VAL A 389 -1.24 19.38 -1.85
CA VAL A 389 -0.46 19.13 -3.07
C VAL A 389 0.63 18.10 -2.80
N ILE A 390 1.35 18.22 -1.68
CA ILE A 390 2.38 17.25 -1.30
C ILE A 390 1.75 15.90 -0.96
N LEU A 391 0.62 15.86 -0.27
CA LEU A 391 -0.10 14.61 -0.01
C LEU A 391 -0.55 13.91 -1.32
N TRP A 392 -1.00 14.68 -2.30
CA TRP A 392 -1.34 14.14 -3.61
C TRP A 392 -0.11 13.63 -4.36
N LEU A 393 1.01 14.35 -4.30
CA LEU A 393 2.29 13.91 -4.84
C LEU A 393 2.76 12.60 -4.20
N VAL A 394 2.60 12.45 -2.88
CA VAL A 394 2.89 11.19 -2.17
C VAL A 394 2.09 10.03 -2.76
N GLY A 395 0.78 10.23 -3.00
CA GLY A 395 -0.06 9.24 -3.65
C GLY A 395 0.42 8.85 -5.05
N ILE A 396 0.87 9.83 -5.85
CA ILE A 396 1.43 9.59 -7.19
C ILE A 396 2.73 8.81 -7.13
N ILE A 397 3.68 9.23 -6.30
CA ILE A 397 4.97 8.55 -6.15
C ILE A 397 4.75 7.11 -5.66
N PHE A 398 3.82 6.92 -4.72
CA PHE A 398 3.43 5.59 -4.26
C PHE A 398 2.87 4.74 -5.41
N CYS A 399 1.87 5.24 -6.16
CA CYS A 399 1.27 4.49 -7.27
C CYS A 399 2.27 4.18 -8.37
N ALA A 400 3.08 5.16 -8.78
CA ALA A 400 4.07 4.99 -9.83
C ALA A 400 5.19 4.03 -9.40
N GLY A 401 5.74 4.21 -8.20
CA GLY A 401 6.76 3.33 -7.66
C GLY A 401 6.27 1.89 -7.53
N MET A 402 5.07 1.68 -6.99
CA MET A 402 4.48 0.35 -6.89
C MET A 402 4.21 -0.27 -8.27
N ALA A 403 3.60 0.47 -9.19
CA ALA A 403 3.31 -0.02 -10.55
C ALA A 403 4.58 -0.44 -11.28
N THR A 404 5.64 0.38 -11.22
CA THR A 404 6.93 0.08 -11.83
C THR A 404 7.62 -1.13 -11.18
N LEU A 405 7.79 -1.12 -9.86
CA LEU A 405 8.53 -2.17 -9.15
C LEU A 405 7.82 -3.52 -9.25
N LEU A 406 6.48 -3.54 -9.17
CA LEU A 406 5.70 -4.77 -9.31
C LEU A 406 5.74 -5.32 -10.74
N ALA A 407 5.66 -4.47 -11.75
CA ALA A 407 5.73 -4.92 -13.14
C ALA A 407 7.13 -5.46 -13.50
N LEU A 408 8.20 -4.80 -13.03
CA LEU A 408 9.57 -5.30 -13.20
C LEU A 408 9.78 -6.64 -12.48
N SER A 409 9.28 -6.77 -11.26
CA SER A 409 9.52 -7.93 -10.41
C SER A 409 8.59 -9.11 -10.69
N ALA A 410 7.42 -8.87 -11.27
CA ALA A 410 6.40 -9.89 -11.55
C ALA A 410 5.81 -9.67 -12.95
N PRO A 411 6.54 -10.02 -14.02
CA PRO A 411 6.12 -9.81 -15.41
C PRO A 411 5.06 -10.83 -15.86
N ASN A 412 4.16 -11.26 -14.97
CA ASN A 412 3.06 -12.15 -15.26
C ASN A 412 1.76 -11.36 -15.13
N LEU A 413 0.91 -11.34 -16.17
CA LEU A 413 -0.31 -10.53 -16.19
C LEU A 413 -1.28 -10.86 -15.05
N GLY A 414 -1.45 -12.14 -14.70
CA GLY A 414 -2.34 -12.56 -13.61
C GLY A 414 -1.82 -12.13 -12.24
N THR A 415 -0.52 -12.31 -12.00
CA THR A 415 0.15 -11.86 -10.77
C THR A 415 0.17 -10.34 -10.66
N LEU A 416 0.39 -9.64 -11.79
CA LEU A 416 0.39 -8.18 -11.83
C LEU A 416 -0.99 -7.63 -11.46
N VAL A 417 -2.07 -8.13 -12.07
CA VAL A 417 -3.46 -7.75 -11.73
C VAL A 417 -3.71 -7.93 -10.24
N ARG A 418 -3.28 -9.05 -9.66
CA ARG A 418 -3.40 -9.30 -8.21
C ARG A 418 -2.64 -8.25 -7.38
N TYR A 419 -1.43 -7.86 -7.77
CA TYR A 419 -0.63 -6.92 -6.99
C TYR A 419 -0.99 -5.45 -7.20
N LYS A 420 -1.64 -5.10 -8.32
CA LYS A 420 -2.20 -3.76 -8.54
C LYS A 420 -3.14 -3.33 -7.43
N ILE A 421 -3.83 -4.30 -6.83
CA ILE A 421 -4.87 -4.02 -5.85
C ILE A 421 -4.42 -3.17 -4.68
N GLY A 422 -3.15 -3.18 -4.30
CA GLY A 422 -2.67 -2.39 -3.17
C GLY A 422 -2.49 -0.89 -3.46
N PHE A 423 -2.34 -0.49 -4.73
CA PHE A 423 -2.15 0.93 -5.09
C PHE A 423 -3.27 1.48 -5.99
N LEU A 424 -4.00 0.62 -6.69
CA LEU A 424 -5.03 1.02 -7.66
C LEU A 424 -6.12 1.93 -7.08
N PRO A 425 -6.62 1.73 -5.84
CA PRO A 425 -7.57 2.65 -5.21
C PRO A 425 -7.08 4.10 -5.13
N PHE A 426 -5.81 4.30 -4.78
CA PHE A 426 -5.22 5.64 -4.72
C PHE A 426 -5.07 6.25 -6.11
N PHE A 427 -4.72 5.43 -7.11
CA PHE A 427 -4.60 5.86 -8.50
C PHE A 427 -5.95 6.31 -9.08
N ILE A 428 -6.99 5.50 -8.92
CA ILE A 428 -8.34 5.81 -9.40
C ILE A 428 -8.94 7.01 -8.66
N PHE A 429 -8.75 7.10 -7.35
CA PHE A 429 -9.09 8.31 -6.60
C PHE A 429 -8.42 9.55 -7.21
N GLY A 430 -7.12 9.48 -7.50
CA GLY A 430 -6.36 10.56 -8.12
C GLY A 430 -6.88 10.98 -9.50
N ILE A 431 -7.25 10.01 -10.34
CA ILE A 431 -7.86 10.25 -11.66
C ILE A 431 -9.21 10.95 -11.49
N ILE A 432 -10.14 10.37 -10.73
CA ILE A 432 -11.52 10.87 -10.65
C ILE A 432 -11.60 12.26 -10.02
N VAL A 433 -10.78 12.56 -8.99
CA VAL A 433 -10.73 13.91 -8.40
C VAL A 433 -10.34 14.97 -9.44
N ARG A 434 -9.59 14.59 -10.48
CA ARG A 434 -9.10 15.49 -11.54
C ARG A 434 -9.94 15.48 -12.82
N LEU A 435 -10.90 14.55 -12.97
CA LEU A 435 -11.86 14.54 -14.08
C LEU A 435 -12.78 15.75 -13.99
N ASP A 436 -12.60 16.75 -14.85
CA ASP A 436 -13.35 18.01 -14.80
C ASP A 436 -14.37 18.12 -15.93
#